data_AF-A0A1L7XY66-F1
#
_entry.id   AF-A0A1L7XY66-F1
#
_cell.length_a   1.000
_cell.length_b   1.000
_cell.length_c   1.000
_cell.angle_alpha   90.00
_cell.angle_beta   90.00
_cell.angle_gamma   90.00
#
_symmetry.space_group_name_H-M   'P 1'
#
loop_
_entity.id
_entity.type
_entity.pdbx_description
1 polymer ?
#
loop_
_entity_poly.entity_id
_entity_poly.type
_entity_poly.pdbx_seq_one_letter_code
_entity_poly.pdbx_strand_id
1 'polypeptide(L)'
;MNIKFNFEVPQNQSQVTQSFVTMVTSGSQAMKQLMAGMQPVNGTYNISATLCTPANNTKNSTGQQIFTTGLNLDIAYQKAPYLFSDLSNGYLVSSSAMSNRITFFHAQDLDPAILNLAEATKGAATFGELFTTTAVVSRASNYTGALAVVNGVEDLPFCTGNCSYPTNLAQAAITQLYPSTNNTGTYLAPLTSHGINLHYSAVAAYRYIQDFISKNTSS
;
A
#
# COMPACT_ATOMS: atom_id res chain seq x y z
N MET A 1 -19.88 -9.99 0.59
CA MET A 1 -19.45 -11.22 -0.12
C MET A 1 -17.94 -11.30 -0.02
N ASN A 2 -17.42 -12.43 0.44
CA ASN A 2 -15.97 -12.64 0.51
C ASN A 2 -15.51 -13.30 -0.79
N ILE A 3 -14.31 -12.97 -1.24
CA ILE A 3 -13.72 -13.53 -2.47
C ILE A 3 -12.87 -14.74 -2.09
N LYS A 4 -13.04 -15.86 -2.82
CA LYS A 4 -12.07 -16.96 -2.78
C LYS A 4 -10.92 -16.60 -3.73
N PHE A 5 -9.71 -16.49 -3.21
CA PHE A 5 -8.54 -16.18 -4.03
C PHE A 5 -7.93 -17.47 -4.62
N ASN A 6 -7.70 -17.50 -5.94
CA ASN A 6 -6.91 -18.50 -6.65
C ASN A 6 -5.61 -17.83 -7.12
N PHE A 7 -4.63 -17.77 -6.23
CA PHE A 7 -3.37 -17.08 -6.47
C PHE A 7 -2.21 -18.08 -6.36
N GLU A 8 -1.48 -18.30 -7.46
CA GLU A 8 -0.21 -19.02 -7.39
C GLU A 8 0.86 -18.10 -6.81
N VAL A 9 1.56 -18.59 -5.78
CA VAL A 9 2.61 -17.82 -5.12
C VAL A 9 3.75 -17.55 -6.11
N PRO A 10 4.07 -16.28 -6.41
CA PRO A 10 5.19 -15.92 -7.27
C PRO A 10 6.49 -16.52 -6.74
N GLN A 11 7.26 -17.15 -7.62
CA GLN A 11 8.51 -17.84 -7.27
C GLN A 11 9.74 -16.91 -7.28
N ASN A 12 9.62 -15.73 -7.90
CA ASN A 12 10.71 -14.76 -8.02
C ASN A 12 10.19 -13.31 -8.06
N GLN A 13 11.12 -12.36 -7.94
CA GLN A 13 10.81 -10.93 -7.87
C GLN A 13 10.07 -10.42 -9.12
N SER A 14 10.48 -10.85 -10.31
CA SER A 14 9.82 -10.41 -11.55
C SER A 14 8.34 -10.80 -11.55
N GLN A 15 8.01 -12.01 -11.11
CA GLN A 15 6.62 -12.45 -10.98
C GLN A 15 5.86 -11.70 -9.89
N VAL A 16 6.50 -11.35 -8.76
CA VAL A 16 5.87 -10.54 -7.70
C VAL A 16 5.51 -9.16 -8.24
N THR A 17 6.48 -8.47 -8.84
CA THR A 17 6.30 -7.14 -9.40
C THR A 17 5.25 -7.16 -10.51
N GLN A 18 5.32 -8.13 -11.43
CA GLN A 18 4.34 -8.28 -12.50
C GLN A 18 2.94 -8.57 -11.94
N SER A 19 2.80 -9.40 -10.91
CA SER A 19 1.50 -9.71 -10.30
C SER A 19 0.87 -8.47 -9.67
N PHE A 20 1.66 -7.69 -8.92
CA PHE A 20 1.20 -6.44 -8.34
C PHE A 20 0.81 -5.43 -9.41
N VAL A 21 1.67 -5.23 -10.41
CA VAL A 21 1.41 -4.38 -11.57
C VAL A 21 0.10 -4.77 -12.25
N THR A 22 -0.07 -6.06 -12.55
CA THR A 22 -1.26 -6.57 -13.23
C THR A 22 -2.50 -6.35 -12.35
N MET A 23 -2.38 -6.42 -11.01
CA MET A 23 -3.50 -6.16 -10.09
C MET A 23 -3.91 -4.68 -10.04
N VAL A 24 -2.97 -3.74 -10.13
CA VAL A 24 -3.25 -2.30 -10.02
C VAL A 24 -3.49 -1.61 -11.37
N THR A 25 -3.23 -2.30 -12.48
CA THR A 25 -3.47 -1.77 -13.84
C THR A 25 -4.97 -1.60 -14.11
N SER A 26 -5.36 -0.42 -14.57
CA SER A 26 -6.74 -0.14 -15.00
C SER A 26 -7.18 -1.08 -16.14
N GLY A 27 -8.40 -1.64 -16.04
CA GLY A 27 -8.94 -2.58 -17.05
C GLY A 27 -8.37 -4.00 -17.02
N SER A 28 -7.47 -4.30 -16.08
CA SER A 28 -6.87 -5.62 -15.93
C SER A 28 -7.89 -6.70 -15.56
N GLN A 29 -7.75 -7.88 -16.19
CA GLN A 29 -8.49 -9.09 -15.80
C GLN A 29 -7.86 -9.82 -14.61
N ALA A 30 -6.76 -9.33 -14.04
CA ALA A 30 -6.07 -9.95 -12.91
C ALA A 30 -7.02 -10.22 -11.74
N MET A 31 -7.91 -9.27 -11.45
CA MET A 31 -8.86 -9.45 -10.38
C MET A 31 -9.84 -10.58 -10.70
N LYS A 32 -10.25 -10.77 -11.97
CA LYS A 32 -11.06 -11.92 -12.38
C LYS A 32 -10.29 -13.25 -12.32
N GLN A 33 -8.99 -13.25 -12.58
CA GLN A 33 -8.16 -14.46 -12.49
C GLN A 33 -7.84 -14.84 -11.03
N LEU A 34 -7.64 -13.85 -10.16
CA LEU A 34 -7.53 -14.07 -8.71
C LEU A 34 -8.85 -14.55 -8.10
N MET A 35 -10.01 -14.18 -8.66
CA MET A 35 -11.31 -14.55 -8.13
C MET A 35 -11.70 -15.99 -8.54
N ALA A 36 -11.51 -16.95 -7.64
CA ALA A 36 -11.91 -18.35 -7.80
C ALA A 36 -13.42 -18.61 -7.59
N GLY A 37 -14.21 -17.55 -7.43
CA GLY A 37 -15.62 -17.59 -7.03
C GLY A 37 -15.90 -16.79 -5.75
N MET A 38 -17.19 -16.65 -5.45
CA MET A 38 -17.67 -15.93 -4.26
C MET A 38 -17.93 -16.90 -3.11
N GLN A 39 -17.55 -16.51 -1.89
CA GLN A 39 -18.03 -17.10 -0.65
C GLN A 39 -19.25 -16.29 -0.17
N PRO A 40 -20.44 -16.90 -0.08
CA PRO A 40 -21.64 -16.19 0.37
C PRO A 40 -21.48 -15.82 1.85
N VAL A 41 -21.62 -14.52 2.13
CA VAL A 41 -21.69 -13.97 3.49
C VAL A 41 -23.05 -13.32 3.60
N ASN A 42 -23.97 -13.94 4.34
CA ASN A 42 -25.34 -13.43 4.54
C ASN A 42 -25.42 -12.59 5.82
N GLY A 43 -25.85 -11.34 5.67
CA GLY A 43 -26.08 -10.41 6.78
C GLY A 43 -26.58 -9.06 6.25
N THR A 44 -27.38 -8.35 7.06
CA THR A 44 -27.77 -6.95 6.78
C THR A 44 -26.78 -6.05 7.52
N TYR A 45 -26.04 -5.22 6.78
CA TYR A 45 -25.02 -4.33 7.35
C TYR A 45 -25.41 -2.88 7.06
N ASN A 46 -25.58 -2.08 8.11
CA ASN A 46 -25.67 -0.63 7.96
C ASN A 46 -24.26 -0.08 7.77
N ILE A 47 -23.88 0.21 6.52
CA ILE A 47 -22.60 0.83 6.20
C ILE A 47 -22.79 2.34 6.26
N SER A 48 -22.31 2.97 7.33
CA SER A 48 -22.18 4.42 7.45
C SER A 48 -20.73 4.79 7.66
N ALA A 49 -20.22 5.77 6.91
CA ALA A 49 -18.88 6.32 7.12
C ALA A 49 -19.00 7.71 7.73
N THR A 50 -18.39 7.90 8.90
CA THR A 50 -18.25 9.21 9.55
C THR A 50 -16.78 9.61 9.53
N LEU A 51 -16.49 10.79 9.00
CA LEU A 51 -15.15 11.37 9.00
C LEU A 51 -14.79 11.81 10.42
N CYS A 52 -13.97 11.01 11.10
CA CYS A 52 -13.44 11.35 12.42
C CYS A 52 -11.98 11.77 12.29
N THR A 53 -11.70 13.07 12.46
CA THR A 53 -10.33 13.54 12.68
C THR A 53 -10.00 13.43 14.18
N PRO A 54 -8.80 12.96 14.57
CA PRO A 54 -8.45 12.94 15.98
C PRO A 54 -8.28 14.36 16.51
N ALA A 55 -8.80 14.61 17.69
CA ALA A 55 -8.39 15.76 18.48
C ALA A 55 -6.87 15.67 18.74
N ASN A 56 -6.16 16.79 18.54
CA ASN A 56 -4.74 17.01 18.87
C ASN A 56 -3.66 16.50 17.88
N ASN A 57 -3.94 16.20 16.61
CA ASN A 57 -2.89 16.01 15.58
C ASN A 57 -1.77 15.00 15.95
N THR A 58 -2.06 13.96 16.73
CA THR A 58 -1.05 13.00 17.22
C THR A 58 -0.60 11.97 16.17
N LYS A 59 -0.77 12.26 14.87
CA LYS A 59 -0.39 11.35 13.78
C LYS A 59 1.03 11.65 13.33
N ASN A 60 1.87 10.63 13.17
CA ASN A 60 3.11 10.76 12.41
C ASN A 60 2.78 10.80 10.90
N SER A 61 2.24 11.92 10.44
CA SER A 61 1.91 12.18 9.04
C SER A 61 2.81 13.25 8.41
N THR A 62 3.92 13.59 9.06
CA THR A 62 4.85 14.63 8.63
C THR A 62 5.45 14.32 7.25
N GLY A 63 5.62 13.04 6.93
CA GLY A 63 6.07 12.59 5.60
C GLY A 63 5.04 12.81 4.49
N GLN A 64 3.75 12.93 4.81
CA GLN A 64 2.69 12.95 3.81
C GLN A 64 2.65 14.22 2.98
N GLN A 65 3.00 15.39 3.56
CA GLN A 65 3.12 16.61 2.76
C GLN A 65 4.25 16.50 1.74
N ILE A 66 5.40 15.97 2.17
CA ILE A 66 6.57 15.79 1.30
C ILE A 66 6.26 14.76 0.22
N PHE A 67 5.62 13.64 0.58
CA PHE A 67 5.18 12.60 -0.35
C PHE A 67 4.19 13.15 -1.38
N THR A 68 3.13 13.83 -0.94
CA THR A 68 2.11 14.41 -1.84
C THR A 68 2.72 15.44 -2.79
N THR A 69 3.66 16.27 -2.29
CA THR A 69 4.39 17.22 -3.12
C THR A 69 5.30 16.51 -4.13
N GLY A 70 6.00 15.46 -3.71
CA GLY A 70 6.89 14.67 -4.55
C GLY A 70 6.17 13.91 -5.68
N LEU A 71 4.90 13.54 -5.47
CA LEU A 71 4.07 12.93 -6.52
C LEU A 71 3.85 13.87 -7.71
N ASN A 72 3.94 15.19 -7.47
CA ASN A 72 3.70 16.24 -8.47
C ASN A 72 2.45 15.91 -9.29
N LEU A 73 1.30 15.81 -8.60
CA LEU A 73 0.08 15.23 -9.14
C LEU A 73 -0.46 16.01 -10.35
N ASP A 74 -1.02 15.28 -11.31
CA ASP A 74 -1.63 15.85 -12.51
C ASP A 74 -2.87 15.06 -12.94
N ILE A 75 -3.70 15.63 -13.80
CA ILE A 75 -4.97 15.03 -14.24
C ILE A 75 -4.69 13.76 -15.05
N ALA A 76 -5.29 12.65 -14.63
CA ALA A 76 -5.02 11.32 -15.15
C ALA A 76 -5.20 11.23 -16.68
N TYR A 77 -6.35 11.69 -17.19
CA TYR A 77 -6.65 11.64 -18.63
C TYR A 77 -5.68 12.53 -19.44
N GLN A 78 -5.20 13.65 -18.87
CA GLN A 78 -4.30 14.56 -19.57
C GLN A 78 -2.87 14.00 -19.65
N LYS A 79 -2.40 13.29 -18.62
CA LYS A 79 -1.05 12.72 -18.57
C LYS A 79 -0.92 11.34 -19.17
N ALA A 80 -1.91 10.49 -18.97
CA ALA A 80 -1.89 9.13 -19.50
C ALA A 80 -3.24 8.82 -20.16
N PRO A 81 -3.57 9.51 -21.28
CA PRO A 81 -4.84 9.31 -21.98
C PRO A 81 -5.05 7.86 -22.43
N TYR A 82 -3.97 7.14 -22.76
CA TYR A 82 -4.05 5.72 -23.11
C TYR A 82 -4.50 4.81 -21.97
N LEU A 83 -4.28 5.20 -20.71
CA LEU A 83 -4.67 4.43 -19.52
C LEU A 83 -6.00 4.90 -18.93
N PHE A 84 -6.36 6.17 -19.14
CA PHE A 84 -7.40 6.86 -18.37
C PHE A 84 -8.33 7.72 -19.23
N SER A 85 -8.52 7.40 -20.51
CA SER A 85 -9.39 8.15 -21.43
C SER A 85 -10.80 8.38 -20.90
N ASP A 86 -11.31 7.44 -20.11
CA ASP A 86 -12.69 7.42 -19.64
C ASP A 86 -12.86 8.04 -18.23
N LEU A 87 -11.77 8.53 -17.63
CA LEU A 87 -11.79 9.11 -16.28
C LEU A 87 -12.04 10.61 -16.32
N SER A 88 -12.84 11.09 -15.36
CA SER A 88 -13.08 12.53 -15.18
C SER A 88 -11.84 13.27 -14.64
N ASN A 89 -11.87 14.60 -14.67
CA ASN A 89 -10.81 15.45 -14.10
C ASN A 89 -10.61 15.28 -12.57
N GLY A 90 -11.50 14.55 -11.89
CA GLY A 90 -11.35 14.22 -10.47
C GLY A 90 -10.28 13.16 -10.17
N TYR A 91 -9.72 12.52 -11.20
CA TYR A 91 -8.69 11.50 -11.09
C TYR A 91 -7.30 12.08 -11.37
N LEU A 92 -6.36 11.77 -10.48
CA LEU A 92 -4.99 12.24 -10.49
C LEU A 92 -4.01 11.07 -10.58
N VAL A 93 -2.85 11.35 -11.15
CA VAL A 93 -1.70 10.43 -11.24
C VAL A 93 -0.42 11.16 -10.87
N SER A 94 0.64 10.41 -10.54
CA SER A 94 1.98 10.98 -10.51
C SER A 94 2.37 11.45 -11.91
N SER A 95 2.87 12.69 -12.01
CA SER A 95 3.12 13.33 -13.32
C SER A 95 4.28 12.75 -14.11
N SER A 96 5.22 12.05 -13.47
CA SER A 96 6.42 11.55 -14.13
C SER A 96 7.04 10.33 -13.45
N ALA A 97 7.89 9.63 -14.20
CA ALA A 97 8.76 8.57 -13.69
C ALA A 97 9.64 9.06 -12.54
N MET A 98 10.06 10.33 -12.57
CA MET A 98 10.89 10.89 -11.51
C MET A 98 10.08 11.13 -10.23
N SER A 99 8.82 11.55 -10.36
CA SER A 99 7.89 11.64 -9.23
C SER A 99 7.70 10.29 -8.57
N ASN A 100 7.47 9.24 -9.36
CA ASN A 100 7.37 7.88 -8.84
C ASN A 100 8.66 7.40 -8.20
N ARG A 101 9.82 7.67 -8.82
CA ARG A 101 11.13 7.32 -8.26
C ARG A 101 11.36 7.94 -6.89
N ILE A 102 11.08 9.24 -6.73
CA ILE A 102 11.33 9.98 -5.47
C ILE A 102 10.39 9.51 -4.35
N THR A 103 9.15 9.15 -4.69
CA THR A 103 8.11 8.86 -3.70
C THR A 103 7.97 7.38 -3.35
N PHE A 104 8.20 6.49 -4.32
CA PHE A 104 7.99 5.06 -4.15
C PHE A 104 9.27 4.23 -4.13
N PHE A 105 10.38 4.67 -4.73
CA PHE A 105 11.57 3.83 -4.92
C PHE A 105 12.76 4.25 -4.06
N HIS A 106 13.61 3.28 -3.75
CA HIS A 106 14.93 3.52 -3.19
C HIS A 106 15.98 3.72 -4.29
N ALA A 107 16.94 4.63 -4.07
CA ALA A 107 17.92 4.96 -5.10
C ALA A 107 18.93 3.84 -5.39
N GLN A 108 19.28 3.02 -4.40
CA GLN A 108 20.28 1.94 -4.54
C GLN A 108 19.67 0.61 -5.03
N ASP A 109 18.35 0.43 -4.89
CA ASP A 109 17.60 -0.76 -5.32
C ASP A 109 16.66 -0.48 -6.51
N LEU A 110 16.95 0.59 -7.27
CA LEU A 110 16.13 0.99 -8.41
C LEU A 110 16.47 0.16 -9.65
N ASP A 111 15.50 -0.63 -10.10
CA ASP A 111 15.52 -1.23 -11.44
C ASP A 111 14.76 -0.35 -12.44
N PRO A 112 15.43 0.18 -13.49
CA PRO A 112 14.78 1.00 -14.51
C PRO A 112 13.64 0.29 -15.26
N ALA A 113 13.73 -1.03 -15.45
CA ALA A 113 12.67 -1.81 -16.08
C ALA A 113 11.43 -1.89 -15.17
N ILE A 114 11.63 -2.06 -13.86
CA ILE A 114 10.53 -2.02 -12.89
C ILE A 114 9.89 -0.63 -12.82
N LEU A 115 10.70 0.44 -12.83
CA LEU A 115 10.18 1.80 -12.86
C LEU A 115 9.36 2.08 -14.13
N ASN A 116 9.88 1.69 -15.29
CA ASN A 116 9.17 1.85 -16.56
C ASN A 116 7.86 1.06 -16.59
N LEU A 117 7.88 -0.16 -16.05
CA LEU A 117 6.67 -0.96 -15.91
C LEU A 117 5.67 -0.28 -14.97
N ALA A 118 6.11 0.15 -13.78
CA ALA A 118 5.26 0.85 -12.82
C ALA A 118 4.65 2.14 -13.40
N GLU A 119 5.39 2.88 -14.24
CA GLU A 119 4.88 4.04 -14.97
C GLU A 119 3.83 3.67 -16.01
N ALA A 120 4.09 2.62 -16.79
CA ALA A 120 3.19 2.14 -17.84
C ALA A 120 1.89 1.52 -17.28
N THR A 121 1.90 1.13 -16.00
CA THR A 121 0.77 0.43 -15.37
C THR A 121 0.28 1.14 -14.10
N LYS A 122 0.61 2.41 -13.93
CA LYS A 122 0.19 3.18 -12.75
C LYS A 122 -1.34 3.21 -12.65
N GLY A 123 -1.85 3.27 -11.42
CA GLY A 123 -3.25 3.57 -11.15
C GLY A 123 -3.49 5.08 -11.01
N ALA A 124 -4.75 5.49 -11.09
CA ALA A 124 -5.18 6.84 -10.74
C ALA A 124 -5.86 6.84 -9.36
N ALA A 125 -5.71 7.94 -8.62
CA ALA A 125 -6.38 8.18 -7.35
C ALA A 125 -7.22 9.46 -7.45
N THR A 126 -8.37 9.49 -6.79
CA THR A 126 -9.20 10.70 -6.77
C THR A 126 -8.63 11.75 -5.82
N PHE A 127 -9.01 13.03 -6.03
CA PHE A 127 -8.79 14.08 -5.03
C PHE A 127 -9.25 13.62 -3.64
N GLY A 128 -10.49 13.11 -3.55
CA GLY A 128 -11.06 12.66 -2.27
C GLY A 128 -10.20 11.63 -1.55
N GLU A 129 -9.69 10.63 -2.26
CA GLU A 129 -8.82 9.59 -1.68
C GLU A 129 -7.49 10.17 -1.18
N LEU A 130 -6.80 10.99 -1.98
CA LEU A 130 -5.52 11.59 -1.60
C LEU A 130 -5.64 12.51 -0.40
N PHE A 131 -6.66 13.37 -0.36
CA PHE A 131 -6.87 14.33 0.73
C PHE A 131 -7.43 13.67 2.01
N THR A 132 -8.02 12.48 1.92
CA THR A 132 -8.53 11.73 3.10
C THR A 132 -7.60 10.60 3.54
N THR A 133 -6.50 10.33 2.83
CA THR A 133 -5.54 9.26 3.14
C THR A 133 -5.02 9.33 4.57
N THR A 134 -4.77 10.54 5.10
CA THR A 134 -4.32 10.70 6.49
C THR A 134 -5.48 10.71 7.48
N ALA A 135 -6.71 10.96 7.05
CA ALA A 135 -7.90 10.95 7.89
C ALA A 135 -8.22 9.53 8.38
N VAL A 136 -8.00 8.50 7.54
CA VAL A 136 -8.27 7.09 7.88
C VAL A 136 -7.32 6.47 8.90
N VAL A 137 -6.14 7.06 9.14
CA VAL A 137 -5.22 6.60 10.19
C VAL A 137 -5.81 6.97 11.56
N SER A 138 -6.60 6.07 12.14
CA SER A 138 -7.26 6.24 13.43
C SER A 138 -6.89 5.10 14.36
N ARG A 139 -6.93 5.37 15.67
CA ARG A 139 -6.61 4.36 16.68
C ARG A 139 -7.74 3.32 16.74
N ALA A 140 -7.43 2.09 16.39
CA ALA A 140 -8.32 0.95 16.48
C ALA A 140 -8.13 0.25 17.85
N SER A 141 -8.60 0.90 18.92
CA SER A 141 -8.41 0.41 20.30
C SER A 141 -9.06 -0.94 20.57
N ASN A 142 -10.11 -1.31 19.82
CA ASN A 142 -10.87 -2.53 20.07
C ASN A 142 -10.41 -3.71 19.19
N TYR A 143 -9.41 -3.51 18.34
CA TYR A 143 -8.88 -4.58 17.50
C TYR A 143 -7.95 -5.48 18.33
N THR A 144 -8.29 -6.77 18.38
CA THR A 144 -7.60 -7.79 19.18
C THR A 144 -6.99 -8.92 18.34
N GLY A 145 -7.27 -8.95 17.03
CA GLY A 145 -6.76 -9.97 16.11
C GLY A 145 -5.26 -9.85 15.89
N ALA A 146 -4.64 -10.87 15.28
CA ALA A 146 -3.22 -10.80 14.93
C ALA A 146 -2.94 -9.62 13.98
N LEU A 147 -1.84 -8.91 14.20
CA LEU A 147 -1.45 -7.73 13.43
C LEU A 147 0.03 -7.77 13.05
N ALA A 148 0.33 -7.62 11.77
CA ALA A 148 1.69 -7.38 11.31
C ALA A 148 1.79 -6.03 10.59
N VAL A 149 2.83 -5.24 10.87
CA VAL A 149 3.18 -4.05 10.11
C VAL A 149 4.40 -4.35 9.26
N VAL A 150 4.23 -4.31 7.95
CA VAL A 150 5.28 -4.57 6.96
C VAL A 150 5.52 -3.28 6.19
N ASN A 151 6.74 -2.75 6.26
CA ASN A 151 7.08 -1.46 5.66
C ASN A 151 8.47 -1.46 5.00
N GLY A 152 8.75 -0.52 4.11
CA GLY A 152 10.11 -0.19 3.69
C GLY A 152 10.89 0.47 4.82
N VAL A 153 12.20 0.22 4.93
CA VAL A 153 13.04 0.88 5.93
C VAL A 153 13.18 2.40 5.68
N GLU A 154 13.03 2.85 4.44
CA GLU A 154 13.11 4.25 4.01
C GLU A 154 11.78 4.75 3.42
N ASP A 155 10.66 4.34 4.00
CA ASP A 155 9.33 4.81 3.60
C ASP A 155 9.16 6.32 3.90
N LEU A 156 8.95 7.10 2.83
CA LEU A 156 8.77 8.54 2.94
C LEU A 156 7.44 8.95 3.61
N PRO A 157 6.25 8.46 3.20
CA PRO A 157 4.98 8.98 3.72
C PRO A 157 4.77 8.75 5.21
N PHE A 158 5.21 7.61 5.77
CA PHE A 158 4.88 7.22 7.15
C PHE A 158 6.05 7.35 8.13
N CYS A 159 7.30 7.31 7.66
CA CYS A 159 8.47 7.46 8.52
C CYS A 159 9.51 8.47 8.01
N THR A 160 9.13 9.32 7.06
CA THR A 160 9.99 10.41 6.57
C THR A 160 11.34 9.92 6.02
N GLY A 161 11.38 8.68 5.53
CA GLY A 161 12.58 8.06 4.97
C GLY A 161 13.46 7.32 5.97
N ASN A 162 13.07 7.17 7.25
CA ASN A 162 13.77 6.29 8.18
C ASN A 162 12.82 5.67 9.22
N CYS A 163 12.43 4.42 8.97
CA CYS A 163 11.51 3.66 9.82
C CYS A 163 12.20 2.96 11.00
N SER A 164 13.53 2.93 11.00
CA SER A 164 14.35 2.26 12.03
C SER A 164 14.83 3.19 13.14
N TYR A 165 14.72 4.51 12.97
CA TYR A 165 15.22 5.53 13.90
C TYR A 165 14.09 6.47 14.36
N PRO A 166 14.09 6.95 15.62
CA PRO A 166 15.00 6.62 16.73
C PRO A 166 14.76 5.23 17.34
N THR A 167 13.64 4.59 16.98
CA THR A 167 13.29 3.21 17.32
C THR A 167 12.59 2.59 16.11
N ASN A 168 12.25 1.30 16.19
CA ASN A 168 11.43 0.67 15.16
C ASN A 168 10.03 1.33 15.11
N LEU A 169 9.82 2.23 14.16
CA LEU A 169 8.60 3.01 14.02
C LEU A 169 7.41 2.14 13.57
N ALA A 170 7.66 1.00 12.91
CA ALA A 170 6.61 0.02 12.64
C ALA A 170 6.06 -0.59 13.94
N GLN A 171 6.94 -0.84 14.93
CA GLN A 171 6.50 -1.33 16.24
C GLN A 171 5.76 -0.24 17.02
N ALA A 172 6.24 1.01 16.94
CA ALA A 172 5.56 2.15 17.56
C ALA A 172 4.15 2.34 16.99
N ALA A 173 3.96 2.14 15.68
CA ALA A 173 2.64 2.21 15.04
C ALA A 173 1.65 1.19 15.61
N ILE A 174 2.11 -0.03 15.90
CA ILE A 174 1.29 -1.07 16.55
C ILE A 174 0.83 -0.59 17.93
N THR A 175 1.75 -0.16 18.79
CA THR A 175 1.43 0.29 20.16
C THR A 175 0.50 1.50 20.16
N GLN A 176 0.68 2.43 19.21
CA GLN A 176 -0.11 3.65 19.13
C GLN A 176 -1.50 3.45 18.54
N LEU A 177 -1.64 2.58 17.54
CA LEU A 177 -2.88 2.41 16.78
C LEU A 177 -3.68 1.19 17.21
N TYR A 178 -3.05 0.13 17.70
CA TYR A 178 -3.65 -1.18 17.98
C TYR A 178 -3.25 -1.71 19.38
N PRO A 179 -3.56 -0.97 20.46
CA PRO A 179 -3.08 -1.28 21.81
C PRO A 179 -3.58 -2.59 22.41
N SER A 180 -4.68 -3.17 21.89
CA SER A 180 -5.32 -4.37 22.45
C SER A 180 -4.94 -5.65 21.71
N THR A 181 -3.98 -5.59 20.79
CA THR A 181 -3.46 -6.76 20.09
C THR A 181 -2.26 -7.36 20.83
N ASN A 182 -2.35 -8.64 21.17
CA ASN A 182 -1.25 -9.36 21.85
C ASN A 182 -0.35 -10.14 20.89
N ASN A 183 -0.82 -10.38 19.66
CA ASN A 183 -0.11 -11.15 18.65
C ASN A 183 0.33 -10.22 17.52
N THR A 184 1.57 -9.75 17.63
CA THR A 184 2.08 -8.67 16.79
C THR A 184 3.36 -9.07 16.07
N GLY A 185 3.60 -8.47 14.91
CA GLY A 185 4.82 -8.64 14.14
C GLY A 185 5.20 -7.37 13.40
N THR A 186 6.50 -7.14 13.21
CA THR A 186 6.99 -6.09 12.30
C THR A 186 8.05 -6.63 11.35
N TYR A 187 8.04 -6.10 10.12
CA TYR A 187 9.10 -6.33 9.15
C TYR A 187 9.43 -5.02 8.43
N LEU A 188 10.71 -4.65 8.46
CA LEU A 188 11.25 -3.53 7.70
C LEU A 188 12.09 -4.08 6.55
N ALA A 189 11.59 -3.91 5.32
CA ALA A 189 12.27 -4.34 4.12
C ALA A 189 13.53 -3.47 3.89
N PRO A 190 14.73 -4.06 3.78
CA PRO A 190 15.98 -3.30 3.57
C PRO A 190 16.04 -2.69 2.17
N LEU A 191 16.76 -1.57 2.02
CA LEU A 191 16.94 -0.84 0.75
C LEU A 191 15.61 -0.58 0.02
N THR A 192 14.56 -0.28 0.79
CA THR A 192 13.18 -0.25 0.28
C THR A 192 12.47 0.99 0.79
N SER A 193 11.90 1.73 -0.15
CA SER A 193 10.99 2.85 0.16
C SER A 193 9.54 2.39 0.12
N HIS A 194 8.60 3.29 -0.16
CA HIS A 194 7.16 3.05 -0.02
C HIS A 194 6.64 1.90 -0.90
N GLY A 195 7.17 1.75 -2.11
CA GLY A 195 6.73 0.74 -3.08
C GLY A 195 7.36 -0.63 -2.87
N ILE A 196 7.16 -1.31 -1.73
CA ILE A 196 7.79 -2.61 -1.40
C ILE A 196 7.73 -3.62 -2.54
N ASN A 197 6.59 -3.73 -3.22
CA ASN A 197 6.37 -4.66 -4.35
C ASN A 197 7.23 -4.40 -5.58
N LEU A 198 7.84 -3.22 -5.64
CA LEU A 198 8.69 -2.73 -6.72
C LEU A 198 10.19 -2.85 -6.38
N HIS A 199 10.54 -3.43 -5.24
CA HIS A 199 11.91 -3.62 -4.76
C HIS A 199 12.27 -5.11 -4.69
N TYR A 200 13.55 -5.44 -4.78
CA TYR A 200 14.04 -6.83 -4.73
C TYR A 200 13.80 -7.50 -3.38
N SER A 201 13.57 -6.71 -2.32
CA SER A 201 13.18 -7.17 -0.99
C SER A 201 11.75 -7.74 -0.94
N ALA A 202 10.92 -7.53 -1.97
CA ALA A 202 9.51 -7.92 -1.93
C ALA A 202 9.32 -9.40 -1.62
N VAL A 203 10.13 -10.29 -2.22
CA VAL A 203 10.05 -11.74 -1.94
C VAL A 203 10.21 -12.05 -0.45
N ALA A 204 11.15 -11.38 0.23
CA ALA A 204 11.35 -11.57 1.67
C ALA A 204 10.18 -11.00 2.49
N ALA A 205 9.62 -9.86 2.08
CA ALA A 205 8.41 -9.30 2.69
C ALA A 205 7.20 -10.26 2.53
N TYR A 206 7.00 -10.85 1.35
CA TYR A 206 5.94 -11.83 1.12
C TYR A 206 6.11 -13.12 1.91
N ARG A 207 7.36 -13.59 2.08
CA ARG A 207 7.65 -14.74 2.97
C ARG A 207 7.27 -14.41 4.41
N TYR A 208 7.68 -13.25 4.91
CA TYR A 208 7.31 -12.80 6.25
C TYR A 208 5.78 -12.73 6.45
N ILE A 209 5.06 -12.15 5.48
CA ILE A 209 3.59 -12.05 5.52
C ILE A 209 2.96 -13.45 5.59
N GLN A 210 3.38 -14.38 4.73
CA GLN A 210 2.85 -15.74 4.70
C GLN A 210 3.19 -16.53 5.97
N ASP A 211 4.40 -16.38 6.50
CA ASP A 211 4.81 -16.99 7.77
C ASP A 211 4.00 -16.43 8.95
N PHE A 212 3.70 -15.13 8.94
CA PHE A 212 2.86 -14.52 9.97
C PHE A 212 1.42 -15.02 9.89
N ILE A 213 0.85 -15.10 8.68
CA ILE A 213 -0.51 -15.61 8.48
C ILE A 213 -0.58 -17.08 8.94
N SER A 214 0.30 -17.95 8.45
CA SER A 214 0.27 -19.39 8.77
C SER A 214 0.36 -19.68 10.26
N LYS A 215 1.22 -18.97 11.00
CA LYS A 215 1.34 -19.06 12.46
C LYS A 215 0.05 -18.65 13.20
N ASN A 216 -0.78 -17.83 12.58
CA ASN A 216 -1.94 -17.18 13.21
C ASN A 216 -3.30 -17.63 12.66
N THR A 217 -3.32 -18.47 11.62
CA THR A 217 -4.53 -19.05 11.02
C THR A 217 -4.61 -20.56 11.17
N SER A 218 -3.70 -21.19 11.93
CA SER A 218 -3.77 -22.63 12.21
C SER A 218 -4.97 -22.91 13.14
N SER A 219 -6.10 -23.31 12.54
CA SER A 219 -7.26 -23.95 13.18
C SER A 219 -7.28 -25.42 12.82
#